data_AF-A0A2D5UD51-F1
#
_entry.id   AF-A0A2D5UD51-F1
#
_cell.length_a   1.000
_cell.length_b   1.000
_cell.length_c   1.000
_cell.angle_alpha   90.00
_cell.angle_beta   90.00
_cell.angle_gamma   90.00
#
_symmetry.space_group_name_H-M   'P 1'
#
loop_
_entity.id
_entity.type
_entity.pdbx_description
1 polymer ?
#
loop_
_entity_poly.entity_id
_entity_poly.type
_entity_poly.pdbx_seq_one_letter_code
_entity_poly.pdbx_strand_id
1 'polypeptide(L)'
;MRTTFLIFANLSALLLAIYTFYLIVRVRLYIGYGVAWLLLLGLGVFTLNFPPAWGLLRWVTGTQDAQQAWVVMILAGIVFLLIYLFVQMTILSQRITAIARHIALGQLRENQEEKASEEDRDTE
;
A
#
# COMPACT_ATOMS: atom_id res chain seq x y z
N MET A 1 7.16 -6.71 -33.50
CA MET A 1 7.32 -7.03 -32.05
C MET A 1 7.28 -5.80 -31.15
N ARG A 2 7.97 -4.69 -31.47
CA ARG A 2 8.00 -3.49 -30.61
C ARG A 2 6.63 -2.83 -30.35
N THR A 3 5.76 -2.77 -31.36
CA THR A 3 4.38 -2.26 -31.24
C THR A 3 3.49 -3.15 -30.39
N THR A 4 3.53 -4.47 -30.61
CA THR A 4 2.80 -5.46 -29.80
C THR A 4 3.18 -5.36 -28.32
N PHE A 5 4.47 -5.24 -28.03
CA PHE A 5 4.99 -5.06 -26.66
C PHE A 5 4.46 -3.78 -26.01
N LEU A 6 4.47 -2.65 -26.72
CA LEU A 6 3.93 -1.39 -26.21
C LEU A 6 2.43 -1.49 -25.90
N ILE A 7 1.65 -2.21 -26.72
CA ILE A 7 0.23 -2.43 -26.46
C ILE A 7 0.02 -3.19 -25.15
N PHE A 8 0.74 -4.32 -24.95
CA PHE A 8 0.66 -5.08 -23.70
C PHE A 8 1.13 -4.28 -22.47
N ALA A 9 2.19 -3.48 -22.62
CA ALA A 9 2.69 -2.61 -21.56
C ALA A 9 1.66 -1.53 -21.16
N ASN A 10 1.02 -0.87 -22.14
CA ASN A 10 -0.03 0.11 -21.86
C ASN A 10 -1.28 -0.53 -21.26
N LEU A 11 -1.68 -1.71 -21.75
CA LEU A 11 -2.87 -2.42 -21.26
C LEU A 11 -2.67 -2.88 -19.80
N SER A 12 -1.50 -3.43 -19.48
CA SER A 12 -1.16 -3.83 -18.11
C SER A 12 -1.07 -2.63 -17.16
N ALA A 13 -0.49 -1.51 -17.60
CA ALA A 13 -0.46 -0.28 -16.82
C ALA A 13 -1.87 0.27 -16.55
N LEU A 14 -2.78 0.22 -17.54
CA LEU A 14 -4.17 0.63 -17.38
C LEU A 14 -4.90 -0.24 -16.34
N LEU A 15 -4.76 -1.56 -16.44
CA LEU A 15 -5.32 -2.50 -15.46
C LEU A 15 -4.79 -2.24 -14.05
N LEU A 16 -3.48 -2.00 -13.91
CA LEU A 16 -2.86 -1.66 -12.63
C LEU A 16 -3.38 -0.34 -12.06
N ALA A 17 -3.58 0.67 -12.91
CA ALA A 17 -4.13 1.96 -12.51
C ALA A 17 -5.58 1.82 -12.03
N ILE A 18 -6.41 1.06 -12.75
CA ILE A 18 -7.79 0.77 -12.34
C ILE A 18 -7.81 0.00 -11.02
N TYR A 19 -6.94 -1.01 -10.87
CA TYR A 19 -6.83 -1.79 -9.64
C TYR A 19 -6.39 -0.91 -8.46
N THR A 20 -5.41 -0.04 -8.68
CA THR A 20 -4.94 0.92 -7.68
C THR A 20 -6.05 1.88 -7.28
N PHE A 21 -6.80 2.42 -8.24
CA PHE A 21 -7.94 3.31 -7.98
C PHE A 21 -9.04 2.60 -7.19
N TYR A 22 -9.34 1.36 -7.55
CA TYR A 22 -10.27 0.51 -6.81
C TYR A 22 -9.80 0.29 -5.36
N LEU A 23 -8.49 0.07 -5.15
CA LEU A 23 -7.89 -0.06 -3.83
C LEU A 23 -8.03 1.22 -2.99
N ILE A 24 -7.78 2.39 -3.60
CA ILE A 24 -7.93 3.71 -2.97
C ILE A 24 -9.37 3.93 -2.50
N VAL A 25 -10.33 3.72 -3.40
CA VAL A 25 -11.74 4.03 -3.14
C VAL A 25 -12.35 3.06 -2.14
N ARG A 26 -12.04 1.76 -2.24
CA ARG A 26 -12.78 0.72 -1.49
C ARG A 26 -12.15 0.33 -0.16
N VAL A 27 -10.82 0.45 -0.01
CA VAL A 27 -10.09 -0.05 1.17
C VAL A 27 -9.64 1.07 2.11
N ARG A 28 -10.05 2.33 1.86
CA ARG A 28 -9.54 3.52 2.59
C ARG A 28 -8.02 3.51 2.68
N LEU A 29 -7.35 3.15 1.57
CA LEU A 29 -5.91 3.34 1.48
C LEU A 29 -5.57 4.79 1.80
N TYR A 30 -4.48 4.98 2.51
CA TYR A 30 -3.89 6.30 2.67
C TYR A 30 -3.64 6.88 1.26
N ILE A 31 -4.34 7.95 0.93
CA ILE A 31 -4.39 8.56 -0.41
C ILE A 31 -2.97 8.84 -0.94
N GLY A 32 -2.03 9.15 -0.05
CA GLY A 32 -0.62 9.37 -0.38
C GLY A 32 0.05 8.18 -1.10
N TYR A 33 -0.22 6.94 -0.70
CA TYR A 33 0.38 5.76 -1.36
C TYR A 33 -0.25 5.52 -2.73
N GLY A 34 -1.56 5.70 -2.85
CA GLY A 34 -2.26 5.57 -4.12
C GLY A 34 -1.79 6.59 -5.16
N VAL A 35 -1.58 7.84 -4.73
CA VAL A 35 -1.04 8.91 -5.59
C VAL A 35 0.41 8.64 -5.98
N ALA A 36 1.26 8.22 -5.03
CA ALA A 36 2.65 7.84 -5.34
C ALA A 36 2.69 6.70 -6.37
N TRP A 37 1.75 5.75 -6.27
CA TRP A 37 1.68 4.61 -7.18
C TRP A 37 1.19 4.96 -8.57
N LEU A 38 0.16 5.80 -8.67
CA LEU A 38 -0.30 6.34 -9.95
C LEU A 38 0.79 7.21 -10.61
N LEU A 39 1.54 8.00 -9.84
CA LEU A 39 2.69 8.76 -10.33
C LEU A 39 3.77 7.85 -10.91
N LEU A 40 4.10 6.75 -10.23
CA LEU A 40 5.14 5.82 -10.66
C LEU A 40 4.73 5.05 -11.92
N LEU A 41 3.47 4.61 -11.99
CA LEU A 41 2.87 4.03 -13.20
C LEU A 41 2.88 5.03 -14.36
N GLY A 42 2.41 6.26 -14.11
CA GLY A 42 2.37 7.32 -15.11
C GLY A 42 3.77 7.65 -15.64
N LEU A 43 4.76 7.76 -14.75
CA LEU A 43 6.14 8.00 -15.11
C LEU A 43 6.69 6.85 -15.96
N GLY A 44 6.39 5.61 -15.61
CA GLY A 44 6.82 4.46 -16.39
C GLY A 44 6.20 4.39 -17.79
N VAL A 45 4.89 4.62 -17.91
CA VAL A 45 4.20 4.71 -19.21
C VAL A 45 4.75 5.88 -20.03
N PHE A 46 5.01 7.02 -19.40
CA PHE A 46 5.61 8.19 -20.06
C PHE A 46 7.01 7.85 -20.60
N THR A 47 7.83 7.18 -19.80
CA THR A 47 9.19 6.77 -20.19
C THR A 47 9.16 5.77 -21.34
N LEU A 48 8.19 4.85 -21.36
CA LEU A 48 7.99 3.90 -22.47
C LEU A 48 7.58 4.57 -23.78
N ASN A 49 6.75 5.62 -23.73
CA ASN A 49 6.24 6.31 -24.91
C ASN A 49 7.17 7.43 -25.44
N PHE A 50 8.07 7.96 -24.62
CA PHE A 50 9.02 9.01 -25.02
C PHE A 50 10.46 8.47 -25.17
N PRO A 51 10.97 8.25 -26.41
CA PRO A 51 12.33 7.78 -26.67
C PRO A 51 13.47 8.54 -25.99
N PRO A 52 13.47 9.88 -25.84
CA PRO A 52 14.55 10.57 -25.13
C PRO A 52 14.57 10.29 -23.62
N ALA A 53 13.44 9.95 -23.00
CA ALA A 53 13.36 9.59 -21.58
C ALA A 53 14.09 8.26 -21.26
N TRP A 54 14.35 7.45 -22.29
CA TRP A 54 15.15 6.23 -22.15
C TRP A 54 16.59 6.54 -21.77
N GLY A 55 17.14 7.69 -22.14
CA GLY A 55 18.51 8.06 -21.75
C GLY A 55 18.66 8.14 -20.23
N LEU A 56 17.71 8.80 -19.57
CA LEU A 56 17.67 8.90 -18.11
C LEU A 56 17.45 7.54 -17.44
N LEU A 57 16.50 6.75 -17.95
CA LEU A 57 16.22 5.45 -17.36
C LEU A 57 17.43 4.52 -17.50
N ARG A 58 18.08 4.47 -18.68
CA ARG A 58 19.29 3.66 -18.91
C ARG A 58 20.45 4.07 -18.00
N TRP A 59 20.59 5.36 -17.68
CA TRP A 59 21.61 5.83 -16.76
C TRP A 59 21.36 5.37 -15.32
N VAL A 60 20.10 5.39 -14.88
CA VAL A 60 19.71 4.99 -13.51
C VAL A 60 19.69 3.48 -13.33
N THR A 61 19.16 2.73 -14.30
CA THR A 61 18.95 1.27 -14.18
C THR A 61 20.04 0.43 -14.84
N GLY A 62 20.92 1.03 -15.66
CA GLY A 62 21.96 0.33 -16.41
C GLY A 62 21.44 -0.60 -17.53
N THR A 63 20.12 -0.63 -17.78
CA THR A 63 19.51 -1.54 -18.77
C THR A 63 19.75 -1.05 -20.18
N GLN A 64 20.17 -1.90 -21.12
CA GLN A 64 20.38 -1.47 -22.52
C GLN A 64 19.10 -1.60 -23.36
N ASP A 65 18.21 -2.51 -22.97
CA ASP A 65 17.03 -2.88 -23.74
C ASP A 65 15.69 -2.53 -23.09
N ALA A 66 14.72 -2.32 -23.97
CA ALA A 66 13.32 -2.04 -23.69
C ALA A 66 12.65 -2.99 -22.73
N GLN A 67 12.93 -4.27 -22.94
CA GLN A 67 12.32 -5.36 -22.20
C GLN A 67 12.89 -5.40 -20.78
N GLN A 68 14.19 -5.14 -20.62
CA GLN A 68 14.84 -5.12 -19.31
C GLN A 68 14.32 -3.96 -18.45
N ALA A 69 14.14 -2.78 -19.05
CA ALA A 69 13.56 -1.62 -18.36
C ALA A 69 12.15 -1.92 -17.82
N TRP A 70 11.32 -2.64 -18.59
CA TRP A 70 9.97 -3.02 -18.18
C TRP A 70 9.98 -4.04 -17.03
N VAL A 71 10.88 -5.03 -17.07
CA VAL A 71 11.04 -6.00 -15.97
C VAL A 71 11.48 -5.30 -14.68
N VAL A 72 12.44 -4.37 -14.76
CA VAL A 72 12.89 -3.58 -13.60
C VAL A 72 11.74 -2.74 -13.04
N MET A 73 10.93 -2.16 -13.90
CA MET A 73 9.76 -1.38 -13.50
C MET A 73 8.69 -2.24 -12.81
N ILE A 74 8.44 -3.46 -13.29
CA ILE A 74 7.55 -4.42 -12.61
C ILE A 74 8.14 -4.87 -11.28
N LEU A 75 9.44 -5.10 -11.21
CA LEU A 75 10.08 -5.54 -9.97
C LEU A 75 10.03 -4.43 -8.91
N ALA A 76 10.31 -3.19 -9.29
CA ALA A 76 10.07 -2.01 -8.44
C ALA A 76 8.59 -1.91 -8.04
N GLY A 77 7.71 -2.20 -9.00
CA GLY A 77 6.29 -2.54 -8.85
C GLY A 77 5.99 -3.36 -7.59
N ILE A 78 6.49 -4.58 -7.62
CA ILE A 78 6.26 -5.61 -6.62
C ILE A 78 6.89 -5.25 -5.28
N VAL A 79 8.11 -4.71 -5.28
CA VAL A 79 8.80 -4.30 -4.04
C VAL A 79 8.02 -3.21 -3.32
N PHE A 80 7.54 -2.20 -4.05
CA PHE A 80 6.72 -1.15 -3.45
C PHE A 80 5.39 -1.70 -2.91
N LEU A 81 4.75 -2.63 -3.63
CA LEU A 81 3.53 -3.31 -3.16
C LEU A 81 3.79 -4.09 -1.85
N LEU A 82 4.92 -4.77 -1.73
CA LEU A 82 5.33 -5.49 -0.52
C LEU A 82 5.54 -4.53 0.66
N ILE A 83 6.28 -3.44 0.44
CA ILE A 83 6.49 -2.39 1.46
C ILE A 83 5.14 -1.82 1.89
N TYR A 84 4.26 -1.54 0.94
CA TYR A 84 2.91 -1.06 1.19
C TYR A 84 2.11 -2.05 2.07
N LEU A 85 2.15 -3.34 1.75
CA LEU A 85 1.44 -4.37 2.50
C LEU A 85 1.96 -4.46 3.95
N PHE A 86 3.28 -4.35 4.12
CA PHE A 86 3.93 -4.32 5.43
C PHE A 86 3.46 -3.13 6.27
N VAL A 87 3.45 -1.92 5.70
CA VAL A 87 2.99 -0.72 6.41
C VAL A 87 1.51 -0.84 6.80
N GLN A 88 0.67 -1.34 5.91
CA GLN A 88 -0.75 -1.61 6.22
C GLN A 88 -0.92 -2.60 7.36
N MET A 89 -0.18 -3.71 7.33
CA MET A 89 -0.16 -4.69 8.43
C MET A 89 0.27 -4.06 9.75
N THR A 90 1.29 -3.19 9.74
CA THR A 90 1.74 -2.47 10.95
C THR A 90 0.65 -1.55 11.49
N ILE A 91 0.01 -0.73 10.63
CA ILE A 91 -1.07 0.18 11.04
C ILE A 91 -2.27 -0.62 11.59
N LEU A 92 -2.60 -1.74 10.95
CA LEU A 92 -3.69 -2.60 11.40
C LEU A 92 -3.37 -3.24 12.76
N SER A 93 -2.15 -3.73 12.93
CA SER A 93 -1.67 -4.27 14.21
C SER A 93 -1.77 -3.23 15.33
N GLN A 94 -1.32 -1.99 15.09
CA GLN A 94 -1.44 -0.90 16.07
C GLN A 94 -2.89 -0.63 16.48
N ARG A 95 -3.82 -0.64 15.50
CA ARG A 95 -5.26 -0.46 15.78
C ARG A 95 -5.83 -1.61 16.61
N ILE A 96 -5.47 -2.85 16.29
CA ILE A 96 -5.90 -4.03 17.05
C ILE A 96 -5.38 -3.94 18.48
N THR A 97 -4.10 -3.59 18.68
CA THR A 97 -3.52 -3.42 20.02
C THR A 97 -4.23 -2.32 20.81
N ALA A 98 -4.56 -1.19 20.18
CA ALA A 98 -5.30 -0.12 20.83
C ALA A 98 -6.70 -0.56 21.29
N ILE A 99 -7.41 -1.31 20.44
CA ILE A 99 -8.73 -1.87 20.76
C ILE A 99 -8.61 -2.88 21.91
N ALA A 100 -7.67 -3.82 21.84
CA ALA A 100 -7.43 -4.81 22.88
C ALA A 100 -7.12 -4.15 24.23
N ARG A 101 -6.29 -3.10 24.23
CA ARG A 101 -5.99 -2.32 25.44
C ARG A 101 -7.23 -1.63 25.99
N HIS A 102 -8.08 -1.08 25.14
CA HIS A 102 -9.31 -0.43 25.57
C HIS A 102 -10.30 -1.41 26.21
N ILE A 103 -10.43 -2.60 25.63
CA ILE A 103 -11.25 -3.70 26.19
C ILE A 103 -10.71 -4.13 27.55
N ALA A 104 -9.40 -4.38 27.66
CA ALA A 104 -8.78 -4.81 28.90
C ALA A 104 -8.96 -3.77 30.04
N LEU A 105 -8.78 -2.48 29.73
CA LEU A 105 -9.00 -1.40 30.69
C LEU A 105 -10.49 -1.25 31.07
N GLY A 106 -11.41 -1.48 30.14
CA GLY A 106 -12.85 -1.49 30.43
C GLY A 106 -13.24 -2.59 31.41
N GLN A 107 -12.76 -3.82 31.18
CA GLN A 107 -13.02 -4.96 32.07
C GLN A 107 -12.43 -4.78 33.47
N LEU A 108 -11.24 -4.17 33.57
CA LEU A 108 -10.62 -3.85 34.86
C LEU A 108 -11.45 -2.86 35.68
N ARG A 109 -12.06 -1.87 35.01
CA ARG A 109 -12.90 -0.87 35.67
C ARG A 109 -14.23 -1.47 36.14
N GLU A 110 -14.88 -2.27 35.30
CA GLU A 110 -16.12 -2.98 35.65
C GLU A 110 -15.93 -3.87 36.88
N ASN A 111 -14.86 -4.67 36.92
CA ASN A 111 -14.54 -5.51 38.08
C ASN A 111 -14.21 -4.71 39.36
N GLN A 112 -13.73 -3.47 39.25
CA GLN A 112 -13.49 -2.61 40.41
C GLN A 112 -14.78 -2.01 40.95
N GLU A 113 -15.69 -1.60 40.07
CA GLU A 113 -17.02 -1.08 40.44
C GLU A 113 -17.86 -2.19 41.11
N GLU A 114 -17.77 -3.44 40.63
CA GLU A 114 -18.47 -4.58 41.22
C GLU A 114 -17.97 -4.90 42.63
N LYS A 115 -16.64 -4.95 42.84
CA LYS A 115 -16.02 -5.17 44.16
C LYS A 115 -16.33 -4.05 45.15
N ALA A 116 -16.33 -2.80 44.70
CA ALA A 116 -16.70 -1.67 45.55
C ALA A 116 -18.17 -1.75 45.99
N SER A 117 -19.05 -2.30 45.14
CA SER A 117 -20.46 -2.50 45.49
C SER A 117 -20.71 -3.67 46.46
N GLU A 118 -19.84 -4.69 46.45
CA GLU A 118 -19.89 -5.79 47.43
C GLU A 118 -19.39 -5.33 48.79
N GLU A 119 -18.31 -4.55 48.84
CA GLU A 119 -17.74 -4.04 50.10
C GLU A 119 -18.72 -3.11 50.84
N ASP A 120 -19.50 -2.30 50.13
CA ASP A 120 -20.52 -1.41 50.70
C ASP A 120 -21.72 -2.20 51.29
N ARG A 121 -22.02 -3.39 50.74
CA ARG A 121 -23.10 -4.27 51.25
C ARG A 121 -22.71 -5.07 52.48
N ASP A 122 -21.43 -5.37 52.66
CA ASP A 122 -20.93 -6.12 53.82
C ASP A 122 -20.74 -5.20 55.05
N THR A 123 -20.83 -3.88 54.88
CA THR A 123 -20.72 -2.88 55.97
C THR A 123 -22.05 -2.40 56.56
N GLU A 124 -23.21 -2.81 56.02
CA GLU A 124 -24.56 -2.60 56.61
C GLU A 124 -25.03 -3.79 57.44
#